data_AF-A0A7C3A4P5-F1
#
_entry.id   AF-A0A7C3A4P5-F1
#
_cell.length_a   1.000
_cell.length_b   1.000
_cell.length_c   1.000
_cell.angle_alpha   90.00
_cell.angle_beta   90.00
_cell.angle_gamma   90.00
#
_symmetry.space_group_name_H-M   'P 1'
#
loop_
_entity.id
_entity.type
_entity.pdbx_description
1 polymer ?
#
loop_
_entity_poly.entity_id
_entity_poly.type
_entity_poly.pdbx_seq_one_letter_code
_entity_poly.pdbx_strand_id
1 'polypeptide(L)'
;MHRESWKVRDVIWGDVFLTAEDRRILDTFEMQRLRGIKQLDFAFLVYPGAEHTRFQHSLGVRACVDRIISASKLPVDEEELRLVRVAALLHDAATPVFSHVVSDFFRRFYPDIIPPHEKFVGEVLEGVCYEKYIERHPEAEGEVPSLKEALQEEGYSRSDRRKIVRIITGEFKPKYIAQLVNGALDADRLDYLKRDAYYTGVPQSYDDRIFSSFNVGEGDELTLKVKHDAIGAAVSVLESRFWMMQKVYLHLTVLAANCLALEMLVKALGDYDFYELFFLDDAEILNQFIRSEVEEVRVLACRMRYRKLPKKAYVAHLKELPEKVSKAALGMINYHELQDEIANEAKAINPRLEIDEKDIFLYLPRDYYKGAEEVRVGDATLEEYDPSIVQTLKARYESLMQVCVYVSNNGYVKTVNDACVRLFGVKSDYDPNTRRPPLRKKGSVDEEILRFLKKVRDGANYALKALRTLVEVAEACSRDKLSEMMGVEATTVSTYLQQIYRLQKMLRQPVLLRMREGRKILWEVNPNLREGLRRGLRMVERGE
;
A
#
# COMPACT_ATOMS: atom_id res chain seq x y z
N MET A 1 37.14 7.58 -20.60
CA MET A 1 37.62 7.57 -19.19
C MET A 1 37.21 8.89 -18.52
N HIS A 2 35.96 9.01 -18.10
CA HIS A 2 35.55 10.15 -17.26
C HIS A 2 36.08 9.89 -15.85
N ARG A 3 36.89 10.81 -15.32
CA ARG A 3 37.40 10.73 -13.95
C ARG A 3 36.23 10.95 -12.98
N GLU A 4 35.65 9.85 -12.52
CA GLU A 4 34.87 9.81 -11.27
C GLU A 4 35.73 10.43 -10.17
N SER A 5 35.34 11.61 -9.68
CA SER A 5 36.18 12.42 -8.78
C SER A 5 35.59 12.56 -7.39
N TRP A 6 34.32 12.19 -7.18
CA TRP A 6 33.62 12.35 -5.91
C TRP A 6 33.11 11.01 -5.40
N LYS A 7 33.34 10.78 -4.11
CA LYS A 7 32.96 9.55 -3.41
C LYS A 7 32.16 9.90 -2.17
N VAL A 8 30.98 9.31 -2.03
CA VAL A 8 30.15 9.39 -0.83
C VAL A 8 30.14 8.02 -0.17
N ARG A 9 30.37 7.98 1.14
CA ARG A 9 30.26 6.73 1.92
C ARG A 9 28.79 6.52 2.29
N ASP A 10 28.20 5.46 1.75
CA ASP A 10 26.87 4.97 2.08
C ASP A 10 26.96 3.69 2.93
N VAL A 11 26.09 3.57 3.93
CA VAL A 11 26.12 2.44 4.88
C VAL A 11 25.65 1.12 4.27
N ILE A 12 24.86 1.17 3.19
CA ILE A 12 24.30 0.02 2.48
C ILE A 12 25.20 -0.38 1.31
N TRP A 13 25.62 0.61 0.51
CA TRP A 13 26.32 0.38 -0.76
C TRP A 13 27.83 0.59 -0.69
N GLY A 14 28.37 0.99 0.47
CA GLY A 14 29.78 1.27 0.62
C GLY A 14 30.15 2.59 -0.07
N ASP A 15 31.11 2.55 -1.00
CA ASP A 15 31.53 3.76 -1.70
C ASP A 15 30.66 3.99 -2.94
N VAL A 16 29.84 5.05 -2.92
CA VAL A 16 29.06 5.50 -4.08
C VAL A 16 29.85 6.55 -4.83
N PHE A 17 30.17 6.26 -6.10
CA PHE A 17 30.93 7.15 -6.97
C PHE A 17 30.00 8.06 -7.76
N LEU A 18 30.29 9.36 -7.71
CA LEU A 18 29.49 10.41 -8.32
C LEU A 18 30.32 11.19 -9.34
N THR A 19 29.67 11.55 -10.44
CA THR A 19 30.20 12.46 -11.45
C THR A 19 30.08 13.92 -11.00
N ALA A 20 30.73 14.83 -11.72
CA ALA A 20 30.55 16.27 -11.47
C ALA A 20 29.10 16.73 -11.75
N GLU A 21 28.45 16.10 -12.74
CA GLU A 21 27.02 16.25 -13.05
C GLU A 21 26.15 15.82 -11.88
N ASP A 22 26.33 14.60 -11.37
CA ASP A 22 25.58 14.08 -10.22
C ASP A 22 25.68 15.05 -9.03
N ARG A 23 26.89 15.58 -8.78
CA ARG A 23 27.12 16.53 -7.69
C ARG A 23 26.35 17.84 -7.88
N ARG A 24 26.42 18.45 -9.07
CA ARG A 24 25.70 19.71 -9.33
C ARG A 24 24.19 19.55 -9.14
N ILE A 25 23.64 18.42 -9.57
CA ILE A 25 22.23 18.08 -9.36
C ILE A 25 21.93 17.87 -7.87
N LEU A 26 22.80 17.21 -7.12
CA LEU A 26 22.61 16.97 -5.68
C LEU A 26 22.72 18.25 -4.84
N ASP A 27 23.52 19.23 -5.28
CA ASP A 27 23.76 20.48 -4.57
C ASP A 27 22.60 21.51 -4.74
N THR A 28 21.50 21.15 -5.39
CA THR A 28 20.34 22.04 -5.59
C THR A 28 19.33 22.00 -4.44
N PHE A 29 18.48 23.03 -4.36
CA PHE A 29 17.37 23.14 -3.39
C PHE A 29 16.54 21.86 -3.30
N GLU A 30 16.07 21.38 -4.45
CA GLU A 30 15.17 20.25 -4.58
C GLU A 30 15.83 18.99 -4.01
N MET A 31 17.12 18.77 -4.22
CA MET A 31 17.79 17.61 -3.65
C MET A 31 18.16 17.81 -2.19
N GLN A 32 18.72 18.96 -1.81
CA GLN A 32 19.18 19.19 -0.44
C GLN A 32 18.05 19.16 0.59
N ARG A 33 16.83 19.61 0.24
CA ARG A 33 15.67 19.53 1.16
C ARG A 33 15.37 18.09 1.59
N LEU A 34 15.65 17.09 0.72
CA LEU A 34 15.41 15.67 1.04
C LEU A 34 16.26 15.16 2.21
N ARG A 35 17.22 15.95 2.71
CA ARG A 35 17.93 15.69 3.98
C ARG A 35 17.05 15.88 5.21
N GLY A 36 16.02 16.71 5.13
CA GLY A 36 15.06 16.92 6.20
C GLY A 36 13.80 16.02 6.11
N ILE A 37 13.66 15.26 5.01
CA ILE A 37 12.51 14.37 4.78
C ILE A 37 12.88 12.93 5.14
N LYS A 38 12.21 12.37 6.15
CA LYS A 38 12.43 11.00 6.63
C LYS A 38 11.86 9.98 5.63
N GLN A 39 12.62 8.91 5.39
CA GLN A 39 12.23 7.83 4.47
C GLN A 39 10.97 7.11 4.95
N LEU A 40 10.89 6.85 6.27
CA LEU A 40 9.85 6.03 6.89
C LEU A 40 8.87 6.83 7.74
N ASP A 41 8.57 8.05 7.34
CA ASP A 41 7.64 8.94 8.03
C ASP A 41 7.98 9.01 9.54
N PHE A 42 7.06 8.55 10.40
CA PHE A 42 7.20 8.50 11.85
C PHE A 42 7.60 7.11 12.38
N ALA A 43 8.28 6.28 11.57
CA ALA A 43 8.76 4.98 12.01
C ALA A 43 9.88 5.07 13.06
N PHE A 44 10.72 6.13 13.03
CA PHE A 44 11.80 6.39 14.02
C PHE A 44 11.30 6.35 15.47
N LEU A 45 10.04 6.68 15.61
CA LEU A 45 9.30 6.81 16.84
C LEU A 45 8.96 5.42 17.43
N VAL A 46 9.01 4.34 16.64
CA VAL A 46 8.94 2.90 17.05
C VAL A 46 10.30 2.21 16.91
N TYR A 47 11.02 2.53 15.85
CA TYR A 47 12.33 1.99 15.48
C TYR A 47 13.36 3.12 15.57
N PRO A 48 14.01 3.37 16.72
CA PRO A 48 14.85 4.57 16.91
C PRO A 48 16.00 4.75 15.91
N GLY A 49 16.40 3.68 15.21
CA GLY A 49 17.40 3.78 14.14
C GLY A 49 16.86 4.27 12.79
N ALA A 50 15.54 4.28 12.57
CA ALA A 50 14.88 4.66 11.31
C ALA A 50 14.87 6.18 11.08
N GLU A 51 16.01 6.82 11.29
CA GLU A 51 16.25 8.26 11.17
C GLU A 51 16.69 8.69 9.77
N HIS A 52 16.80 7.71 8.86
CA HIS A 52 17.33 7.91 7.53
C HIS A 52 16.38 8.69 6.62
N THR A 53 16.95 9.34 5.62
CA THR A 53 16.27 10.36 4.82
C THR A 53 16.19 9.97 3.35
N ARG A 54 15.31 10.65 2.60
CA ARG A 54 15.17 10.43 1.15
C ARG A 54 16.44 10.78 0.37
N PHE A 55 17.23 11.76 0.84
CA PHE A 55 18.47 12.14 0.17
C PHE A 55 19.44 10.96 -0.02
N GLN A 56 19.70 10.20 1.05
CA GLN A 56 20.60 9.05 0.96
C GLN A 56 19.97 7.86 0.22
N HIS A 57 18.64 7.75 0.22
CA HIS A 57 17.92 6.78 -0.61
C HIS A 57 18.12 7.09 -2.11
N SER A 58 17.94 8.33 -2.56
CA SER A 58 18.22 8.76 -3.93
C SER A 58 19.64 8.40 -4.41
N LEU A 59 20.66 8.61 -3.56
CA LEU A 59 22.03 8.20 -3.85
C LEU A 59 22.15 6.68 -4.07
N GLY A 60 21.49 5.92 -3.21
CA GLY A 60 21.48 4.47 -3.28
C GLY A 60 20.70 3.93 -4.49
N VAL A 61 19.59 4.55 -4.89
CA VAL A 61 18.84 4.18 -6.10
C VAL A 61 19.71 4.37 -7.35
N ARG A 62 20.42 5.50 -7.46
CA ARG A 62 21.39 5.71 -8.54
C ARG A 62 22.46 4.61 -8.53
N ALA A 63 23.05 4.28 -7.36
CA ALA A 63 24.03 3.21 -7.26
C ALA A 63 23.48 1.83 -7.66
N CYS A 64 22.22 1.55 -7.30
CA CYS A 64 21.50 0.34 -7.71
C CYS A 64 21.32 0.27 -9.23
N VAL A 65 20.91 1.36 -9.89
CA VAL A 65 20.78 1.41 -11.36
C VAL A 65 22.09 1.02 -12.04
N ASP A 66 23.21 1.64 -11.62
CA ASP A 66 24.54 1.32 -12.15
C ASP A 66 24.89 -0.16 -11.96
N ARG A 67 24.61 -0.69 -10.78
CA ARG A 67 24.89 -2.09 -10.45
C ARG A 67 24.03 -3.04 -11.28
N ILE A 68 22.75 -2.73 -11.51
CA ILE A 68 21.85 -3.53 -12.36
C ILE A 68 22.39 -3.53 -13.79
N ILE A 69 22.64 -2.36 -14.39
CA ILE A 69 23.10 -2.22 -15.77
C ILE A 69 24.41 -2.99 -15.97
N SER A 70 25.39 -2.77 -15.08
CA SER A 70 26.71 -3.40 -15.15
C SER A 70 26.66 -4.91 -14.95
N ALA A 71 26.02 -5.39 -13.87
CA ALA A 71 26.04 -6.81 -13.52
C ALA A 71 25.14 -7.65 -14.44
N SER A 72 24.04 -7.08 -14.94
CA SER A 72 23.17 -7.76 -15.91
C SER A 72 23.64 -7.62 -17.35
N LYS A 73 24.56 -6.68 -17.63
CA LYS A 73 25.06 -6.32 -18.97
C LYS A 73 23.94 -5.84 -19.90
N LEU A 74 23.08 -4.96 -19.38
CA LEU A 74 21.97 -4.41 -20.17
C LEU A 74 22.50 -3.50 -21.29
N PRO A 75 21.88 -3.52 -22.49
CA PRO A 75 22.33 -2.77 -23.65
C PRO A 75 21.90 -1.30 -23.60
N VAL A 76 22.32 -0.59 -22.55
CA VAL A 76 22.00 0.83 -22.33
C VAL A 76 23.06 1.68 -23.03
N ASP A 77 22.64 2.58 -23.92
CA ASP A 77 23.57 3.51 -24.57
C ASP A 77 23.98 4.69 -23.65
N GLU A 78 24.91 5.54 -24.10
CA GLU A 78 25.42 6.64 -23.26
C GLU A 78 24.36 7.70 -22.93
N GLU A 79 23.42 7.98 -23.84
CA GLU A 79 22.35 8.96 -23.61
C GLU A 79 21.32 8.39 -22.63
N GLU A 80 20.88 7.15 -22.84
CA GLU A 80 19.98 6.43 -21.96
C GLU A 80 20.57 6.28 -20.55
N LEU A 81 21.85 5.92 -20.44
CA LEU A 81 22.57 5.80 -19.18
C LEU A 81 22.58 7.12 -18.42
N ARG A 82 22.85 8.21 -19.13
CA ARG A 82 22.86 9.56 -18.57
C ARG A 82 21.47 9.99 -18.08
N LEU A 83 20.41 9.71 -18.85
CA LEU A 83 19.04 10.04 -18.47
C LEU A 83 18.54 9.22 -17.28
N VAL A 84 18.79 7.91 -17.27
CA VAL A 84 18.31 7.02 -16.21
C VAL A 84 19.03 7.24 -14.88
N ARG A 85 20.32 7.62 -14.90
CA ARG A 85 21.05 8.00 -13.69
C ARG A 85 20.47 9.25 -13.03
N VAL A 86 20.18 10.27 -13.82
CA VAL A 86 19.53 11.49 -13.31
C VAL A 86 18.11 11.21 -12.85
N ALA A 87 17.34 10.42 -13.60
CA ALA A 87 16.02 9.99 -13.16
C ALA A 87 16.07 9.22 -11.83
N ALA A 88 17.06 8.34 -11.64
CA ALA A 88 17.27 7.60 -10.40
C ALA A 88 17.59 8.53 -9.20
N LEU A 89 18.41 9.56 -9.40
CA LEU A 89 18.66 10.57 -8.35
C LEU A 89 17.39 11.37 -8.03
N LEU A 90 16.64 11.76 -9.06
CA LEU A 90 15.50 12.68 -8.96
C LEU A 90 14.16 12.01 -8.70
N HIS A 91 14.07 10.67 -8.66
CA HIS A 91 12.79 9.95 -8.58
C HIS A 91 11.95 10.38 -7.37
N ASP A 92 12.61 10.75 -6.28
CA ASP A 92 12.02 11.21 -5.03
C ASP A 92 12.05 12.74 -4.85
N ALA A 93 12.58 13.49 -5.83
CA ALA A 93 12.71 14.93 -5.77
C ALA A 93 11.36 15.64 -5.66
N ALA A 94 10.24 14.99 -5.99
CA ALA A 94 8.89 15.52 -5.86
C ALA A 94 8.19 15.10 -4.54
N THR A 95 8.89 14.51 -3.57
CA THR A 95 8.25 14.05 -2.33
C THR A 95 7.99 15.19 -1.33
N PRO A 96 6.75 15.44 -0.88
CA PRO A 96 6.46 16.45 0.14
C PRO A 96 6.80 15.97 1.56
N VAL A 97 6.62 16.85 2.55
CA VAL A 97 6.70 16.52 3.99
C VAL A 97 5.86 15.30 4.37
N PHE A 98 6.36 14.55 5.33
CA PHE A 98 5.81 13.26 5.76
C PHE A 98 5.55 12.27 4.61
N SER A 99 6.33 12.41 3.52
CA SER A 99 6.62 11.31 2.63
C SER A 99 5.36 10.66 1.99
N HIS A 100 5.18 9.35 2.18
CA HIS A 100 4.08 8.61 1.56
C HIS A 100 2.75 8.84 2.26
N VAL A 101 2.78 9.20 3.55
CA VAL A 101 1.57 9.44 4.33
C VAL A 101 0.75 10.55 3.70
N VAL A 102 1.39 11.67 3.35
CA VAL A 102 0.73 12.81 2.71
C VAL A 102 0.34 12.47 1.28
N SER A 103 1.32 12.09 0.46
CA SER A 103 1.11 11.87 -0.98
C SER A 103 -0.04 10.90 -1.27
N ASP A 104 -0.14 9.80 -0.52
CA ASP A 104 -1.17 8.80 -0.76
C ASP A 104 -2.53 9.16 -0.16
N PHE A 105 -2.54 9.74 1.04
CA PHE A 105 -3.78 10.12 1.70
C PHE A 105 -4.46 11.27 0.98
N PHE A 106 -3.72 12.33 0.68
CA PHE A 106 -4.26 13.52 0.03
C PHE A 106 -4.71 13.24 -1.38
N ARG A 107 -3.94 12.50 -2.18
CA ARG A 107 -4.40 12.06 -3.51
C ARG A 107 -5.74 11.30 -3.46
N ARG A 108 -5.99 10.59 -2.35
CA ARG A 108 -7.18 9.75 -2.20
C ARG A 108 -8.39 10.49 -1.60
N PHE A 109 -8.18 11.43 -0.69
CA PHE A 109 -9.25 12.10 0.06
C PHE A 109 -9.37 13.61 -0.22
N TYR A 110 -8.33 14.20 -0.78
CA TYR A 110 -8.21 15.63 -1.11
C TYR A 110 -7.54 15.83 -2.49
N PRO A 111 -8.04 15.19 -3.56
CA PRO A 111 -7.38 15.15 -4.87
C PRO A 111 -7.21 16.52 -5.53
N ASP A 112 -8.03 17.51 -5.13
CA ASP A 112 -7.95 18.88 -5.65
C ASP A 112 -6.81 19.70 -5.03
N ILE A 113 -6.21 19.22 -3.94
CA ILE A 113 -5.12 19.90 -3.22
C ILE A 113 -3.76 19.56 -3.82
N ILE A 114 -3.54 18.28 -4.15
CA ILE A 114 -2.23 17.81 -4.63
C ILE A 114 -2.28 17.56 -6.15
N PRO A 115 -1.41 18.20 -6.94
CA PRO A 115 -1.30 17.92 -8.37
C PRO A 115 -0.95 16.43 -8.63
N PRO A 116 -1.39 15.86 -9.76
CA PRO A 116 -0.97 14.52 -10.16
C PRO A 116 0.56 14.38 -10.14
N HIS A 117 1.07 13.23 -9.71
CA HIS A 117 2.50 12.98 -9.51
C HIS A 117 3.36 13.36 -10.72
N GLU A 118 2.95 12.95 -11.93
CA GLU A 118 3.65 13.32 -13.17
C GLU A 118 3.75 14.83 -13.35
N LYS A 119 2.62 15.54 -13.19
CA LYS A 119 2.56 16.99 -13.30
C LYS A 119 3.52 17.62 -12.29
N PHE A 120 3.54 17.11 -11.07
CA PHE A 120 4.37 17.68 -10.02
C PHE A 120 5.87 17.45 -10.25
N VAL A 121 6.28 16.25 -10.64
CA VAL A 121 7.67 15.98 -11.06
C VAL A 121 8.07 16.91 -12.20
N GLY A 122 7.18 17.15 -13.17
CA GLY A 122 7.40 18.12 -14.23
C GLY A 122 7.59 19.56 -13.74
N GLU A 123 6.78 20.01 -12.79
CA GLU A 123 6.90 21.33 -12.17
C GLU A 123 8.22 21.51 -11.41
N VAL A 124 8.68 20.48 -10.70
CA VAL A 124 9.99 20.44 -10.03
C VAL A 124 11.11 20.58 -11.06
N LEU A 125 11.10 19.78 -12.12
CA LEU A 125 12.16 19.79 -13.14
C LEU A 125 12.16 21.05 -14.02
N GLU A 126 11.03 21.74 -14.14
CA GLU A 126 10.93 23.00 -14.88
C GLU A 126 11.14 24.23 -13.98
N GLY A 127 11.49 24.03 -12.70
CA GLY A 127 11.85 25.07 -11.73
C GLY A 127 10.68 25.85 -11.15
N VAL A 128 9.42 25.42 -11.38
CA VAL A 128 8.23 26.11 -10.84
C VAL A 128 8.24 26.15 -9.32
N CYS A 129 8.68 25.05 -8.69
CA CYS A 129 8.78 24.98 -7.23
C CYS A 129 9.87 25.91 -6.70
N TYR A 130 11.02 25.95 -7.37
CA TYR A 130 12.11 26.86 -7.02
C TYR A 130 11.71 28.33 -7.16
N GLU A 131 11.08 28.72 -8.28
CA GLU A 131 10.59 30.09 -8.51
C GLU A 131 9.64 30.53 -7.39
N LYS A 132 8.68 29.67 -7.01
CA LYS A 132 7.75 29.92 -5.90
C LYS A 132 8.41 29.96 -4.51
N TYR A 133 9.50 29.21 -4.33
CA TYR A 133 10.30 29.24 -3.10
C TYR A 133 11.03 30.58 -2.99
N ILE A 134 11.72 31.02 -4.04
CA ILE A 134 12.42 32.31 -4.08
C ILE A 134 11.46 33.50 -3.92
N GLU A 135 10.26 33.44 -4.51
CA GLU A 135 9.21 34.47 -4.28
C GLU A 135 8.88 34.67 -2.80
N ARG A 136 8.94 33.59 -1.99
CA ARG A 136 8.68 33.61 -0.54
C ARG A 136 9.94 33.87 0.29
N HIS A 137 11.09 33.53 -0.26
CA HIS A 137 12.41 33.60 0.37
C HIS A 137 13.39 34.35 -0.53
N PRO A 138 13.19 35.67 -0.76
CA PRO A 138 14.04 36.45 -1.64
C PRO A 138 15.51 36.48 -1.18
N GLU A 139 15.77 36.28 0.11
CA GLU A 139 17.11 36.15 0.68
C GLU A 139 17.87 34.91 0.21
N ALA A 140 17.17 33.90 -0.34
CA ALA A 140 17.78 32.68 -0.87
C ALA A 140 18.22 32.82 -2.35
N GLU A 141 17.81 33.90 -3.03
CA GLU A 141 18.13 34.11 -4.44
C GLU A 141 19.64 34.26 -4.63
N GLY A 142 20.23 33.39 -5.48
CA GLY A 142 21.67 33.36 -5.75
C GLY A 142 22.52 32.63 -4.69
N GLU A 143 21.97 32.35 -3.51
CA GLU A 143 22.61 31.53 -2.47
C GLU A 143 22.25 30.05 -2.61
N VAL A 144 21.04 29.75 -3.09
CA VAL A 144 20.54 28.38 -3.24
C VAL A 144 20.46 28.01 -4.72
N PRO A 145 21.14 26.94 -5.19
CA PRO A 145 21.08 26.55 -6.60
C PRO A 145 19.74 25.92 -7.01
N SER A 146 19.28 26.20 -8.24
CA SER A 146 18.09 25.60 -8.85
C SER A 146 18.40 24.29 -9.59
N LEU A 147 17.55 23.27 -9.43
CA LEU A 147 17.66 22.02 -10.22
C LEU A 147 17.55 22.27 -11.72
N LYS A 148 16.62 23.13 -12.15
CA LYS A 148 16.42 23.43 -13.57
C LYS A 148 17.68 24.03 -14.19
N GLU A 149 18.28 24.99 -13.50
CA GLU A 149 19.51 25.66 -13.96
C GLU A 149 20.69 24.69 -13.97
N ALA A 150 20.87 23.91 -12.91
CA ALA A 150 21.91 22.88 -12.86
C ALA A 150 21.78 21.87 -14.03
N LEU A 151 20.56 21.42 -14.33
CA LEU A 151 20.31 20.56 -15.49
C LEU A 151 20.62 21.29 -16.81
N GLN A 152 20.29 22.58 -16.95
CA GLN A 152 20.59 23.35 -18.17
C GLN A 152 22.10 23.55 -18.38
N GLU A 153 22.85 23.82 -17.31
CA GLU A 153 24.30 23.95 -17.34
C GLU A 153 25.00 22.66 -17.77
N GLU A 154 24.45 21.52 -17.35
CA GLU A 154 24.89 20.20 -17.82
C GLU A 154 24.43 19.89 -19.26
N GLY A 155 23.67 20.77 -19.88
CA GLY A 155 23.20 20.59 -21.26
C GLY A 155 21.96 19.72 -21.40
N TYR A 156 21.18 19.51 -20.34
CA TYR A 156 19.84 18.90 -20.46
C TYR A 156 18.87 19.93 -21.04
N SER A 157 18.42 19.67 -22.27
CA SER A 157 17.39 20.47 -22.90
C SER A 157 16.04 20.28 -22.20
N ARG A 158 15.06 21.13 -22.54
CA ARG A 158 13.67 20.92 -22.11
C ARG A 158 13.12 19.56 -22.57
N SER A 159 13.58 19.06 -23.71
CA SER A 159 13.19 17.73 -24.20
C SER A 159 13.73 16.64 -23.28
N ASP A 160 14.98 16.77 -22.83
CA ASP A 160 15.61 15.77 -21.97
C ASP A 160 15.00 15.74 -20.57
N ARG A 161 14.64 16.90 -20.01
CA ARG A 161 13.88 16.96 -18.76
C ARG A 161 12.53 16.26 -18.87
N ARG A 162 11.82 16.40 -19.99
CA ARG A 162 10.59 15.63 -20.25
C ARG A 162 10.86 14.12 -20.38
N LYS A 163 11.99 13.71 -20.95
CA LYS A 163 12.40 12.29 -20.95
C LYS A 163 12.62 11.80 -19.52
N ILE A 164 13.31 12.57 -18.67
CA ILE A 164 13.53 12.24 -17.25
C ILE A 164 12.20 12.09 -16.51
N VAL A 165 11.26 13.03 -16.68
CA VAL A 165 9.90 12.91 -16.12
C VAL A 165 9.28 11.57 -16.53
N ARG A 166 9.33 11.24 -17.83
CA ARG A 166 8.78 9.98 -18.35
C ARG A 166 9.48 8.74 -17.81
N ILE A 167 10.78 8.80 -17.50
CA ILE A 167 11.49 7.68 -16.85
C ILE A 167 10.96 7.51 -15.42
N ILE A 168 10.90 8.59 -14.65
CA ILE A 168 10.40 8.60 -13.26
C ILE A 168 8.95 8.09 -13.20
N THR A 169 8.10 8.47 -14.15
CA THR A 169 6.67 8.12 -14.17
C THR A 169 6.36 6.77 -14.82
N GLY A 170 7.35 6.07 -15.39
CA GLY A 170 7.15 4.75 -16.00
C GLY A 170 6.72 4.77 -17.47
N GLU A 171 6.79 5.92 -18.15
CA GLU A 171 6.21 6.16 -19.48
C GLU A 171 7.26 6.35 -20.60
N PHE A 172 8.53 6.12 -20.30
CA PHE A 172 9.62 6.25 -21.26
C PHE A 172 9.68 5.05 -22.23
N LYS A 173 10.25 5.28 -23.41
CA LYS A 173 10.60 4.22 -24.37
C LYS A 173 12.08 4.36 -24.75
N PRO A 174 12.86 3.27 -24.75
CA PRO A 174 12.45 1.89 -24.48
C PRO A 174 12.01 1.64 -23.02
N LYS A 175 11.06 0.71 -22.81
CA LYS A 175 10.37 0.54 -21.52
C LYS A 175 11.32 0.12 -20.40
N TYR A 176 12.31 -0.72 -20.72
CA TYR A 176 13.23 -1.28 -19.75
C TYR A 176 14.02 -0.19 -19.01
N ILE A 177 14.27 0.96 -19.65
CA ILE A 177 14.93 2.12 -19.02
C ILE A 177 14.06 2.73 -17.92
N ALA A 178 12.77 2.95 -18.17
CA ALA A 178 11.84 3.39 -17.13
C ALA A 178 11.72 2.35 -16.01
N GLN A 179 11.63 1.07 -16.38
CA GLN A 179 11.46 -0.03 -15.43
C GLN A 179 12.67 -0.27 -14.51
N LEU A 180 13.85 0.29 -14.83
CA LEU A 180 15.00 0.28 -13.91
C LEU A 180 14.77 1.15 -12.67
N VAL A 181 13.92 2.18 -12.75
CA VAL A 181 13.59 3.10 -11.65
C VAL A 181 12.16 2.89 -11.16
N ASN A 182 11.23 2.61 -12.08
CA ASN A 182 9.81 2.42 -11.81
C ASN A 182 9.29 1.18 -12.57
N GLY A 183 9.47 0.01 -11.97
CA GLY A 183 9.08 -1.30 -12.48
C GLY A 183 8.43 -2.17 -11.41
N ALA A 184 8.29 -3.48 -11.67
CA ALA A 184 7.87 -4.45 -10.65
C ALA A 184 9.03 -4.80 -9.69
N LEU A 185 10.23 -4.91 -10.26
CA LEU A 185 11.52 -5.05 -9.57
C LEU A 185 12.46 -4.00 -10.15
N ASP A 186 12.82 -3.00 -9.34
CA ASP A 186 13.58 -1.82 -9.77
C ASP A 186 14.59 -1.39 -8.70
N ALA A 187 15.46 -0.45 -9.08
CA ALA A 187 16.50 0.08 -8.22
C ALA A 187 15.95 0.77 -6.96
N ASP A 188 14.78 1.41 -7.05
CA ASP A 188 14.06 2.00 -5.92
C ASP A 188 13.77 0.95 -4.85
N ARG A 189 13.06 -0.14 -5.21
CA ARG A 189 12.76 -1.23 -4.28
C ARG A 189 13.99 -1.90 -3.71
N LEU A 190 15.01 -2.13 -4.54
CA LEU A 190 16.24 -2.76 -4.09
C LEU A 190 16.95 -1.89 -3.03
N ASP A 191 17.01 -0.57 -3.23
CA ASP A 191 17.58 0.33 -2.23
C ASP A 191 16.76 0.35 -0.94
N TYR A 192 15.48 0.74 -1.00
CA TYR A 192 14.74 0.99 0.22
C TYR A 192 14.59 -0.29 1.05
N LEU A 193 14.42 -1.47 0.44
CA LEU A 193 14.26 -2.71 1.21
C LEU A 193 15.49 -3.01 2.06
N LYS A 194 16.68 -2.84 1.49
CA LYS A 194 17.94 -3.11 2.18
C LYS A 194 18.24 -2.00 3.20
N ARG A 195 18.00 -0.75 2.82
CA ARG A 195 18.22 0.44 3.66
C ARG A 195 17.29 0.48 4.86
N ASP A 196 16.00 0.27 4.64
CA ASP A 196 14.99 0.26 5.70
C ASP A 196 15.23 -0.89 6.67
N ALA A 197 15.56 -2.09 6.18
CA ALA A 197 15.90 -3.22 7.03
C ALA A 197 17.10 -2.90 7.94
N TYR A 198 18.16 -2.31 7.37
CA TYR A 198 19.34 -1.89 8.13
C TYR A 198 19.01 -0.87 9.22
N TYR A 199 18.35 0.24 8.88
CA TYR A 199 18.09 1.32 9.84
C TYR A 199 17.00 0.96 10.87
N THR A 200 16.06 0.07 10.53
CA THR A 200 15.07 -0.43 11.50
C THR A 200 15.60 -1.56 12.37
N GLY A 201 16.76 -2.16 12.01
CA GLY A 201 17.30 -3.35 12.67
C GLY A 201 16.48 -4.62 12.45
N VAL A 202 15.56 -4.61 11.47
CA VAL A 202 14.75 -5.76 11.11
C VAL A 202 15.61 -6.69 10.23
N PRO A 203 15.91 -7.94 10.65
CA PRO A 203 16.83 -8.82 9.93
C PRO A 203 16.15 -9.40 8.70
N GLN A 204 15.99 -8.58 7.67
CA GLN A 204 15.46 -8.93 6.36
C GLN A 204 16.45 -8.47 5.30
N SER A 205 16.58 -9.28 4.26
CA SER A 205 17.40 -9.00 3.09
C SER A 205 16.85 -9.84 1.95
N TYR A 206 17.31 -9.52 0.74
CA TYR A 206 17.10 -10.33 -0.44
C TYR A 206 18.46 -10.80 -0.99
N ASP A 207 18.41 -11.67 -1.99
CA ASP A 207 19.58 -12.22 -2.65
C ASP A 207 20.21 -11.23 -3.63
N ASP A 208 21.47 -10.85 -3.40
CA ASP A 208 22.24 -9.92 -4.24
C ASP A 208 22.43 -10.42 -5.69
N ARG A 209 22.15 -11.70 -6.00
CA ARG A 209 22.11 -12.20 -7.39
C ARG A 209 21.12 -11.44 -8.26
N ILE A 210 20.07 -10.84 -7.69
CA ILE A 210 19.07 -10.05 -8.42
C ILE A 210 19.71 -9.01 -9.36
N PHE A 211 20.81 -8.37 -8.95
CA PHE A 211 21.51 -7.36 -9.76
C PHE A 211 22.04 -7.90 -11.10
N SER A 212 22.32 -9.21 -11.17
CA SER A 212 22.81 -9.89 -12.38
C SER A 212 21.72 -10.66 -13.14
N SER A 213 20.49 -10.62 -12.63
CA SER A 213 19.37 -11.44 -13.10
C SER A 213 18.53 -10.79 -14.20
N PHE A 214 18.71 -9.50 -14.47
CA PHE A 214 17.89 -8.77 -15.46
C PHE A 214 18.33 -9.04 -16.90
N ASN A 215 17.41 -8.84 -17.84
CA ASN A 215 17.57 -8.93 -19.29
C ASN A 215 16.59 -7.98 -19.99
N VAL A 216 16.78 -7.72 -21.28
CA VAL A 216 15.78 -7.05 -22.13
C VAL A 216 15.01 -8.13 -22.90
N GLY A 217 13.70 -8.17 -22.71
CA GLY A 217 12.79 -9.09 -23.40
C GLY A 217 12.09 -8.45 -24.61
N GLU A 218 11.11 -9.15 -25.17
CA GLU A 218 10.30 -8.62 -26.27
C GLU A 218 9.62 -7.28 -25.93
N GLY A 219 9.53 -6.39 -26.92
CA GLY A 219 8.90 -5.07 -26.74
C GLY A 219 9.70 -4.09 -25.88
N ASP A 220 11.02 -4.31 -25.76
CA ASP A 220 11.96 -3.53 -24.96
C ASP A 220 11.60 -3.48 -23.47
N GLU A 221 11.05 -4.57 -22.92
CA GLU A 221 10.70 -4.68 -21.50
C GLU A 221 11.86 -5.22 -20.66
N LEU A 222 11.99 -4.73 -19.43
CA LEU A 222 12.87 -5.28 -18.43
C LEU A 222 12.29 -6.61 -17.95
N THR A 223 13.04 -7.68 -18.16
CA THR A 223 12.66 -9.04 -17.78
C THR A 223 13.76 -9.65 -16.91
N LEU A 224 13.46 -10.78 -16.28
CA LEU A 224 14.47 -11.63 -15.67
C LEU A 224 14.97 -12.65 -16.69
N LYS A 225 16.24 -13.02 -16.58
CA LYS A 225 16.83 -14.16 -17.29
C LYS A 225 16.04 -15.42 -16.94
N VAL A 226 15.80 -16.29 -17.92
CA VAL A 226 15.11 -17.57 -17.73
C VAL A 226 16.04 -18.56 -17.02
N LYS A 227 16.18 -18.39 -15.70
CA LYS A 227 17.00 -19.22 -14.82
C LYS A 227 16.39 -19.32 -13.42
N HIS A 228 16.57 -20.48 -12.78
CA HIS A 228 16.07 -20.71 -11.42
C HIS A 228 16.67 -19.77 -10.37
N ASP A 229 17.94 -19.39 -10.51
CA ASP A 229 18.59 -18.43 -9.59
C ASP A 229 18.02 -17.02 -9.74
N ALA A 230 17.71 -16.58 -10.96
CA ALA A 230 17.05 -15.31 -11.22
C ALA A 230 15.63 -15.25 -10.63
N ILE A 231 14.84 -16.31 -10.83
CA ILE A 231 13.51 -16.46 -10.24
C ILE A 231 13.59 -16.45 -8.70
N GLY A 232 14.50 -17.25 -8.13
CA GLY A 232 14.70 -17.31 -6.66
C GLY A 232 15.11 -15.96 -6.07
N ALA A 233 15.99 -15.22 -6.76
CA ALA A 233 16.38 -13.87 -6.32
C ALA A 233 15.21 -12.89 -6.34
N ALA A 234 14.39 -12.91 -7.40
CA ALA A 234 13.19 -12.08 -7.50
C ALA A 234 12.16 -12.38 -6.39
N VAL A 235 11.90 -13.67 -6.15
CA VAL A 235 11.05 -14.13 -5.04
C VAL A 235 11.57 -13.58 -3.71
N SER A 236 12.88 -13.65 -3.45
CA SER A 236 13.46 -13.15 -2.19
C SER A 236 13.23 -11.65 -1.98
N VAL A 237 13.21 -10.85 -3.06
CA VAL A 237 12.86 -9.41 -3.00
C VAL A 237 11.40 -9.22 -2.61
N LEU A 238 10.49 -9.97 -3.24
CA LEU A 238 9.05 -9.89 -2.97
C LEU A 238 8.71 -10.32 -1.54
N GLU A 239 9.38 -11.36 -1.04
CA GLU A 239 9.27 -11.82 0.35
C GLU A 239 9.83 -10.79 1.34
N SER A 240 11.02 -10.25 1.07
CA SER A 240 11.62 -9.18 1.89
C SER A 240 10.66 -8.00 2.00
N ARG A 241 10.05 -7.59 0.88
CA ARG A 241 9.02 -6.54 0.86
C ARG A 241 7.80 -6.89 1.70
N PHE A 242 7.30 -8.12 1.61
CA PHE A 242 6.18 -8.56 2.45
C PHE A 242 6.52 -8.40 3.93
N TRP A 243 7.71 -8.86 4.34
CA TRP A 243 8.13 -8.79 5.74
C TRP A 243 8.32 -7.36 6.22
N MET A 244 8.88 -6.48 5.40
CA MET A 244 9.01 -5.06 5.72
C MET A 244 7.64 -4.38 5.83
N MET A 245 6.69 -4.71 4.96
CA MET A 245 5.30 -4.25 5.06
C MET A 245 4.65 -4.69 6.36
N GLN A 246 4.75 -5.98 6.71
CA GLN A 246 4.14 -6.51 7.93
C GLN A 246 4.78 -5.96 9.21
N LYS A 247 6.11 -5.86 9.25
CA LYS A 247 6.85 -5.55 10.48
C LYS A 247 7.01 -4.05 10.71
N VAL A 248 7.29 -3.29 9.66
CA VAL A 248 7.69 -1.88 9.77
C VAL A 248 6.57 -0.97 9.29
N TYR A 249 6.26 -1.02 8.00
CA TYR A 249 5.40 -0.01 7.36
C TYR A 249 3.95 -0.05 7.88
N LEU A 250 3.43 -1.25 8.19
CA LEU A 250 2.08 -1.45 8.74
C LEU A 250 2.10 -1.73 10.25
N HIS A 251 3.20 -1.42 10.94
CA HIS A 251 3.26 -1.55 12.38
C HIS A 251 2.22 -0.62 13.02
N LEU A 252 1.32 -1.17 13.84
CA LEU A 252 0.14 -0.46 14.37
C LEU A 252 0.49 0.83 15.13
N THR A 253 1.64 0.90 15.79
CA THR A 253 2.10 2.14 16.46
C THR A 253 2.69 3.17 15.49
N VAL A 254 3.26 2.73 14.36
CA VAL A 254 3.68 3.64 13.27
C VAL A 254 2.43 4.23 12.64
N LEU A 255 1.44 3.39 12.32
CA LEU A 255 0.16 3.82 11.77
C LEU A 255 -0.55 4.83 12.69
N ALA A 256 -0.53 4.62 14.01
CA ALA A 256 -1.08 5.60 14.96
C ALA A 256 -0.40 6.97 14.90
N ALA A 257 0.92 7.01 14.68
CA ALA A 257 1.65 8.27 14.49
C ALA A 257 1.29 8.91 13.14
N ASN A 258 1.23 8.12 12.07
CA ASN A 258 0.86 8.60 10.74
C ASN A 258 -0.56 9.20 10.75
N CYS A 259 -1.53 8.54 11.39
CA CYS A 259 -2.88 9.11 11.57
C CYS A 259 -2.86 10.43 12.34
N LEU A 260 -2.05 10.54 13.40
CA LEU A 260 -1.91 11.80 14.16
C LEU A 260 -1.35 12.93 13.27
N ALA A 261 -0.38 12.62 12.42
CA ALA A 261 0.21 13.57 11.47
C ALA A 261 -0.79 14.02 10.40
N LEU A 262 -1.57 13.08 9.86
CA LEU A 262 -2.63 13.39 8.91
C LEU A 262 -3.70 14.29 9.50
N GLU A 263 -4.15 14.02 10.74
CA GLU A 263 -5.13 14.87 11.41
C GLU A 263 -4.59 16.29 11.67
N MET A 264 -3.31 16.45 12.00
CA MET A 264 -2.68 17.78 12.10
C MET A 264 -2.74 18.51 10.77
N LEU A 265 -2.30 17.85 9.70
CA LEU A 265 -2.30 18.43 8.36
C LEU A 265 -3.71 18.82 7.92
N VAL A 266 -4.67 17.91 8.02
CA VAL A 266 -6.07 18.14 7.61
C VAL A 266 -6.66 19.34 8.33
N LYS A 267 -6.41 19.49 9.63
CA LYS A 267 -6.89 20.62 10.42
C LYS A 267 -6.19 21.93 10.09
N ALA A 268 -4.95 21.86 9.61
CA ALA A 268 -4.17 23.02 9.22
C ALA A 268 -4.28 23.34 7.72
N LEU A 269 -5.07 22.60 6.93
CA LEU A 269 -5.07 22.75 5.46
C LEU A 269 -5.43 24.14 4.96
N GLY A 270 -6.22 24.90 5.72
CA GLY A 270 -6.55 26.28 5.36
C GLY A 270 -5.37 27.25 5.45
N ASP A 271 -4.30 26.86 6.15
CA ASP A 271 -3.14 27.70 6.43
C ASP A 271 -1.98 27.47 5.46
N TYR A 272 -2.04 26.40 4.64
CA TYR A 272 -0.95 26.00 3.75
C TYR A 272 -1.44 25.78 2.32
N ASP A 273 -0.70 26.34 1.36
CA ASP A 273 -0.79 25.83 -0.01
C ASP A 273 0.07 24.56 -0.19
N PHE A 274 -0.20 23.81 -1.26
CA PHE A 274 0.54 22.57 -1.54
C PHE A 274 2.05 22.77 -1.73
N TYR A 275 2.46 23.92 -2.27
CA TYR A 275 3.88 24.20 -2.50
C TYR A 275 4.60 24.47 -1.18
N GLU A 276 3.94 25.09 -0.20
CA GLU A 276 4.50 25.22 1.15
C GLU A 276 4.76 23.85 1.80
N LEU A 277 3.84 22.89 1.63
CA LEU A 277 4.05 21.50 2.09
C LEU A 277 5.21 20.79 1.36
N PHE A 278 5.64 21.30 0.21
CA PHE A 278 6.79 20.79 -0.52
C PHE A 278 8.11 21.45 -0.09
N PHE A 279 8.08 22.75 0.22
CA PHE A 279 9.27 23.52 0.61
C PHE A 279 9.80 23.12 1.98
N LEU A 280 8.88 22.86 2.90
CA LEU A 280 9.21 22.54 4.28
C LEU A 280 9.85 21.16 4.40
N ASP A 281 10.65 20.98 5.44
CA ASP A 281 11.02 19.66 5.93
C ASP A 281 10.12 19.16 7.08
N ASP A 282 10.31 17.89 7.48
CA ASP A 282 9.48 17.26 8.50
C ASP A 282 9.58 17.98 9.86
N ALA A 283 10.73 18.58 10.19
CA ALA A 283 10.94 19.27 11.46
C ALA A 283 10.38 20.70 11.43
N GLU A 284 10.51 21.39 10.31
CA GLU A 284 9.99 22.74 10.08
C GLU A 284 8.47 22.76 10.20
N ILE A 285 7.77 21.86 9.50
CA ILE A 285 6.31 21.82 9.56
C ILE A 285 5.80 21.43 10.96
N LEU A 286 6.48 20.50 11.66
CA LEU A 286 6.14 20.18 13.05
C LEU A 286 6.35 21.38 13.98
N ASN A 287 7.40 22.17 13.75
CA ASN A 287 7.66 23.40 14.50
C ASN A 287 6.61 24.49 14.25
N GLN A 288 6.09 24.58 13.02
CA GLN A 288 4.98 25.45 12.69
C GLN A 288 3.69 24.98 13.36
N PHE A 289 3.37 23.67 13.33
CA PHE A 289 2.19 23.13 14.03
C PHE A 289 2.20 23.37 15.53
N ILE A 290 3.36 23.32 16.19
CA ILE A 290 3.49 23.65 17.62
C ILE A 290 3.11 25.12 17.90
N ARG A 291 3.25 26.00 16.91
CA ARG A 291 2.96 27.44 16.98
C ARG A 291 1.69 27.84 16.23
N SER A 292 0.93 26.89 15.70
CA SER A 292 -0.30 27.16 14.94
C SER A 292 -1.30 27.96 15.78
N GLU A 293 -2.07 28.85 15.17
CA GLU A 293 -3.17 29.56 15.84
C GLU A 293 -4.34 28.61 16.17
N VAL A 294 -4.45 27.48 15.46
CA VAL A 294 -5.45 26.43 15.70
C VAL A 294 -5.05 25.59 16.92
N GLU A 295 -5.85 25.66 17.99
CA GLU A 295 -5.55 24.98 19.26
C GLU A 295 -5.41 23.46 19.08
N GLU A 296 -6.31 22.84 18.32
CA GLU A 296 -6.27 21.40 18.06
C GLU A 296 -4.95 20.99 17.41
N VAL A 297 -4.46 21.75 16.42
CA VAL A 297 -3.19 21.48 15.75
C VAL A 297 -2.04 21.55 16.75
N ARG A 298 -1.98 22.58 17.59
CA ARG A 298 -0.96 22.69 18.65
C ARG A 298 -0.97 21.50 19.60
N VAL A 299 -2.16 21.07 20.03
CA VAL A 299 -2.33 19.93 20.95
C VAL A 299 -1.82 18.64 20.29
N LEU A 300 -2.23 18.35 19.06
CA LEU A 300 -1.78 17.16 18.33
C LEU A 300 -0.26 17.19 18.07
N ALA A 301 0.32 18.35 17.78
CA ALA A 301 1.76 18.51 17.57
C ALA A 301 2.55 18.28 18.87
N CYS A 302 2.07 18.81 19.99
CA CYS A 302 2.63 18.51 21.31
C CYS A 302 2.57 17.00 21.61
N ARG A 303 1.47 16.35 21.27
CA ARG A 303 1.32 14.91 21.43
C ARG A 303 2.31 14.14 20.57
N MET A 304 2.52 14.53 19.32
CA MET A 304 3.52 13.93 18.44
C MET A 304 4.93 14.07 19.05
N ARG A 305 5.33 15.30 19.41
CA ARG A 305 6.65 15.63 19.98
C ARG A 305 6.98 14.84 21.24
N TYR A 306 6.01 14.68 22.15
CA TYR A 306 6.20 13.94 23.40
C TYR A 306 5.73 12.48 23.34
N ARG A 307 5.58 11.93 22.13
CA ARG A 307 5.21 10.53 21.86
C ARG A 307 3.91 10.08 22.55
N LYS A 308 2.96 11.01 22.76
CA LYS A 308 1.60 10.76 23.29
C LYS A 308 0.63 10.38 22.17
N LEU A 309 0.93 9.26 21.51
CA LEU A 309 0.15 8.78 20.37
C LEU A 309 -1.28 8.35 20.69
N PRO A 310 -2.18 8.35 19.68
CA PRO A 310 -3.46 7.67 19.74
C PRO A 310 -3.34 6.21 20.18
N LYS A 311 -4.37 5.73 20.87
CA LYS A 311 -4.43 4.41 21.49
C LYS A 311 -5.30 3.50 20.64
N LYS A 312 -4.75 2.36 20.26
CA LYS A 312 -5.45 1.37 19.45
C LYS A 312 -6.69 0.88 20.18
N ALA A 313 -7.86 1.06 19.57
CA ALA A 313 -9.15 0.63 20.10
C ALA A 313 -9.69 -0.58 19.34
N TYR A 314 -9.62 -0.58 18.01
CA TYR A 314 -10.19 -1.63 17.18
C TYR A 314 -9.28 -1.92 15.98
N VAL A 315 -9.11 -3.21 15.68
CA VAL A 315 -8.47 -3.71 14.45
C VAL A 315 -9.36 -4.78 13.86
N ALA A 316 -9.56 -4.76 12.55
CA ALA A 316 -10.20 -5.86 11.83
C ALA A 316 -9.73 -5.88 10.37
N HIS A 317 -9.78 -7.06 9.77
CA HIS A 317 -9.52 -7.21 8.35
C HIS A 317 -10.60 -6.51 7.50
N LEU A 318 -10.20 -5.73 6.48
CA LEU A 318 -11.11 -4.96 5.61
C LEU A 318 -12.14 -5.88 4.94
N LYS A 319 -11.67 -7.05 4.46
CA LYS A 319 -12.54 -8.15 3.99
C LYS A 319 -13.36 -8.83 5.11
N GLU A 320 -13.63 -8.22 6.24
CA GLU A 320 -14.67 -8.71 7.16
C GLU A 320 -15.71 -7.62 7.44
N LEU A 321 -15.36 -6.37 7.17
CA LEU A 321 -16.15 -5.20 7.49
C LEU A 321 -17.27 -4.94 6.46
N PRO A 322 -18.29 -4.16 6.84
CA PRO A 322 -19.35 -3.74 5.93
C PRO A 322 -18.82 -2.99 4.70
N GLU A 323 -19.57 -3.04 3.59
CA GLU A 323 -19.19 -2.44 2.31
C GLU A 323 -18.88 -0.94 2.42
N LYS A 324 -19.56 -0.20 3.32
CA LYS A 324 -19.27 1.22 3.57
C LYS A 324 -17.81 1.47 3.99
N VAL A 325 -17.22 0.58 4.78
CA VAL A 325 -15.82 0.70 5.21
C VAL A 325 -14.89 0.44 4.04
N SER A 326 -15.25 -0.49 3.15
CA SER A 326 -14.51 -0.72 1.90
C SER A 326 -14.58 0.49 0.95
N LYS A 327 -15.73 1.14 0.85
CA LYS A 327 -15.89 2.38 0.05
C LYS A 327 -15.09 3.55 0.62
N ALA A 328 -15.10 3.73 1.94
CA ALA A 328 -14.22 4.70 2.59
C ALA A 328 -12.74 4.32 2.37
N ALA A 329 -12.42 3.01 2.44
CA ALA A 329 -11.11 2.46 2.10
C ALA A 329 -10.70 2.64 0.62
N LEU A 330 -11.58 3.16 -0.23
CA LEU A 330 -11.31 3.53 -1.63
C LEU A 330 -11.39 5.05 -1.86
N GLY A 331 -11.68 5.85 -0.83
CA GLY A 331 -11.89 7.30 -0.97
C GLY A 331 -13.25 7.67 -1.56
N MET A 332 -14.17 6.71 -1.71
CA MET A 332 -15.50 6.95 -2.28
C MET A 332 -16.50 7.52 -1.27
N ILE A 333 -16.15 7.48 0.02
CA ILE A 333 -16.92 8.04 1.14
C ILE A 333 -15.94 8.84 1.98
N ASN A 334 -16.39 9.99 2.49
CA ASN A 334 -15.61 10.80 3.40
C ASN A 334 -15.34 10.01 4.69
N TYR A 335 -14.07 9.85 5.06
CA TYR A 335 -13.70 9.08 6.24
C TYR A 335 -14.14 9.75 7.55
N HIS A 336 -14.39 11.07 7.55
CA HIS A 336 -14.98 11.81 8.67
C HIS A 336 -16.36 11.27 9.05
N GLU A 337 -17.17 10.83 8.07
CA GLU A 337 -18.48 10.21 8.36
C GLU A 337 -18.33 8.94 9.21
N LEU A 338 -17.26 8.16 8.99
CA LEU A 338 -16.98 6.98 9.82
C LEU A 338 -16.50 7.36 11.22
N GLN A 339 -15.72 8.44 11.36
CA GLN A 339 -15.32 8.96 12.68
C GLN A 339 -16.56 9.39 13.48
N ASP A 340 -17.46 10.14 12.85
CA ASP A 340 -18.72 10.60 13.45
C ASP A 340 -19.61 9.44 13.89
N GLU A 341 -19.82 8.44 13.01
CA GLU A 341 -20.62 7.26 13.35
C GLU A 341 -20.05 6.50 14.55
N ILE A 342 -18.72 6.29 14.58
CA ILE A 342 -18.05 5.59 15.68
C ILE A 342 -18.18 6.39 16.99
N ALA A 343 -17.96 7.70 16.95
CA ALA A 343 -18.09 8.57 18.12
C ALA A 343 -19.54 8.58 18.66
N ASN A 344 -20.53 8.71 17.77
CA ASN A 344 -21.94 8.70 18.15
C ASN A 344 -22.38 7.35 18.76
N GLU A 345 -21.92 6.22 18.21
CA GLU A 345 -22.20 4.92 18.81
C GLU A 345 -21.49 4.76 20.17
N ALA A 346 -20.26 5.26 20.31
CA ALA A 346 -19.54 5.25 21.58
C ALA A 346 -20.28 6.06 22.67
N LYS A 347 -20.81 7.24 22.32
CA LYS A 347 -21.69 8.03 23.20
C LYS A 347 -22.97 7.28 23.56
N ALA A 348 -23.60 6.60 22.60
CA ALA A 348 -24.80 5.82 22.86
C ALA A 348 -24.56 4.65 23.84
N ILE A 349 -23.37 4.04 23.80
CA ILE A 349 -22.97 2.97 24.74
C ILE A 349 -22.63 3.55 26.12
N ASN A 350 -21.92 4.67 26.18
CA ASN A 350 -21.56 5.32 27.43
C ASN A 350 -21.74 6.84 27.36
N PRO A 351 -22.94 7.36 27.70
CA PRO A 351 -23.24 8.79 27.60
C PRO A 351 -22.42 9.68 28.54
N ARG A 352 -21.65 9.11 29.48
CA ARG A 352 -20.78 9.85 30.39
C ARG A 352 -19.41 10.18 29.78
N LEU A 353 -19.06 9.60 28.64
CA LEU A 353 -17.79 9.90 27.97
C LEU A 353 -17.96 11.14 27.08
N GLU A 354 -17.09 12.11 27.28
CA GLU A 354 -16.90 13.26 26.39
C GLU A 354 -16.00 12.83 25.22
N ILE A 355 -16.57 12.03 24.31
CA ILE A 355 -15.88 11.54 23.12
C ILE A 355 -16.53 12.12 21.87
N ASP A 356 -15.75 12.76 21.01
CA ASP A 356 -16.21 13.28 19.72
C ASP A 356 -15.43 12.68 18.55
N GLU A 357 -15.79 13.03 17.32
CA GLU A 357 -15.13 12.59 16.10
C GLU A 357 -13.63 12.92 16.09
N LYS A 358 -13.24 14.07 16.65
CA LYS A 358 -11.84 14.49 16.82
C LYS A 358 -11.02 13.57 17.73
N ASP A 359 -11.68 12.73 18.53
CA ASP A 359 -11.03 11.74 19.38
C ASP A 359 -10.84 10.40 18.67
N ILE A 360 -11.41 10.21 17.49
CA ILE A 360 -11.30 8.98 16.68
C ILE A 360 -10.29 9.21 15.56
N PHE A 361 -9.32 8.31 15.43
CA PHE A 361 -8.32 8.35 14.35
C PHE A 361 -8.45 7.07 13.54
N LEU A 362 -8.55 7.20 12.22
CA LEU A 362 -8.76 6.07 11.32
C LEU A 362 -7.53 5.80 10.45
N TYR A 363 -7.11 4.54 10.44
CA TYR A 363 -6.27 4.00 9.38
C TYR A 363 -7.11 3.13 8.46
N LEU A 364 -7.18 3.54 7.20
CA LEU A 364 -7.85 2.79 6.14
C LEU A 364 -6.77 2.23 5.19
N PRO A 365 -6.67 0.90 5.03
CA PRO A 365 -5.63 0.33 4.21
C PRO A 365 -5.87 0.65 2.74
N ARG A 366 -4.84 0.41 1.93
CA ARG A 366 -4.89 0.43 0.47
C ARG A 366 -4.34 -0.87 -0.07
N ASP A 367 -4.47 -1.11 -1.37
CA ASP A 367 -3.79 -2.25 -1.95
C ASP A 367 -2.26 -2.05 -1.88
N TYR A 368 -1.58 -2.96 -1.17
CA TYR A 368 -0.12 -2.98 -1.04
C TYR A 368 0.52 -3.99 -1.99
N TYR A 369 -0.27 -4.90 -2.55
CA TYR A 369 0.21 -5.89 -3.48
C TYR A 369 0.51 -5.17 -4.79
N LYS A 370 1.77 -5.26 -5.24
CA LYS A 370 2.22 -4.65 -6.49
C LYS A 370 3.07 -5.66 -7.25
N GLY A 371 2.56 -6.09 -8.39
CA GLY A 371 3.36 -6.46 -9.55
C GLY A 371 4.15 -7.77 -9.46
N ALA A 372 3.82 -8.74 -8.59
CA ALA A 372 4.50 -10.05 -8.69
C ALA A 372 4.09 -10.78 -9.99
N GLU A 373 2.84 -10.62 -10.40
CA GLU A 373 2.28 -11.03 -11.70
C GLU A 373 2.83 -10.21 -12.87
N GLU A 374 3.33 -9.00 -12.60
CA GLU A 374 3.96 -8.13 -13.60
C GLU A 374 5.46 -8.44 -13.77
N VAL A 375 6.06 -9.26 -12.89
CA VAL A 375 7.45 -9.70 -13.06
C VAL A 375 7.55 -10.62 -14.26
N ARG A 376 8.25 -10.17 -15.30
CA ARG A 376 8.50 -10.93 -16.53
C ARG A 376 9.77 -11.78 -16.38
N VAL A 377 9.75 -13.01 -16.88
CA VAL A 377 10.87 -13.96 -16.94
C VAL A 377 10.99 -14.45 -18.38
N GLY A 378 11.88 -13.85 -19.16
CA GLY A 378 11.83 -13.96 -20.63
C GLY A 378 10.45 -13.52 -21.14
N ASP A 379 9.79 -14.38 -21.91
CA ASP A 379 8.52 -14.04 -22.58
C ASP A 379 7.27 -14.36 -21.76
N ALA A 380 7.43 -14.97 -20.58
CA ALA A 380 6.35 -15.32 -19.65
C ALA A 380 6.45 -14.52 -18.34
N THR A 381 5.43 -14.62 -17.49
CA THR A 381 5.37 -14.01 -16.16
C THR A 381 5.93 -14.94 -15.09
N LEU A 382 6.29 -14.39 -13.93
CA LEU A 382 6.68 -15.18 -12.76
C LEU A 382 5.57 -16.14 -12.33
N GLU A 383 4.31 -15.74 -12.46
CA GLU A 383 3.15 -16.59 -12.13
C GLU A 383 3.03 -17.81 -13.05
N GLU A 384 3.41 -17.69 -14.33
CA GLU A 384 3.42 -18.83 -15.26
C GLU A 384 4.51 -19.86 -14.92
N TYR A 385 5.65 -19.41 -14.37
CA TYR A 385 6.72 -20.31 -13.93
C TYR A 385 6.48 -20.90 -12.54
N ASP A 386 5.94 -20.12 -11.61
CA ASP A 386 5.63 -20.56 -10.24
C ASP A 386 4.31 -19.95 -9.75
N PRO A 387 3.17 -20.55 -10.13
CA PRO A 387 1.86 -20.03 -9.71
C PRO A 387 1.66 -20.17 -8.19
N SER A 388 2.30 -21.18 -7.58
CA SER A 388 2.13 -21.47 -6.15
C SER A 388 2.71 -20.35 -5.28
N ILE A 389 3.86 -19.81 -5.67
CA ILE A 389 4.52 -18.76 -4.90
C ILE A 389 3.81 -17.42 -5.04
N VAL A 390 3.37 -17.08 -6.26
CA VAL A 390 2.64 -15.84 -6.52
C VAL A 390 1.29 -15.85 -5.78
N GLN A 391 0.54 -16.95 -5.84
CA GLN A 391 -0.71 -17.10 -5.09
C GLN A 391 -0.49 -17.01 -3.58
N THR A 392 0.59 -17.60 -3.07
CA THR A 392 0.94 -17.52 -1.64
C THR A 392 1.29 -16.09 -1.23
N LEU A 393 2.11 -15.39 -2.02
CA LEU A 393 2.46 -13.99 -1.78
C LEU A 393 1.20 -13.12 -1.80
N LYS A 394 0.34 -13.27 -2.82
CA LYS A 394 -0.93 -12.54 -2.91
C LYS A 394 -1.80 -12.76 -1.67
N ALA A 395 -2.00 -14.00 -1.24
CA ALA A 395 -2.76 -14.31 -0.03
C ALA A 395 -2.14 -13.68 1.23
N ARG A 396 -0.80 -13.64 1.32
CA ARG A 396 -0.07 -12.99 2.41
C ARG A 396 -0.28 -11.48 2.39
N TYR A 397 -0.11 -10.80 1.26
CA TYR A 397 -0.36 -9.35 1.16
C TYR A 397 -1.82 -8.99 1.42
N GLU A 398 -2.77 -9.79 0.94
CA GLU A 398 -4.18 -9.60 1.24
C GLU A 398 -4.44 -9.64 2.76
N SER A 399 -3.74 -10.49 3.50
CA SER A 399 -3.88 -10.56 4.97
C SER A 399 -3.43 -9.30 5.71
N LEU A 400 -2.69 -8.41 5.05
CA LEU A 400 -2.24 -7.13 5.61
C LEU A 400 -3.32 -6.03 5.54
N MET A 401 -4.45 -6.29 4.89
CA MET A 401 -5.53 -5.31 4.69
C MET A 401 -6.33 -5.05 5.97
N GLN A 402 -5.70 -4.43 6.97
CA GLN A 402 -6.31 -4.15 8.27
C GLN A 402 -6.80 -2.71 8.39
N VAL A 403 -8.05 -2.54 8.81
CA VAL A 403 -8.59 -1.25 9.28
C VAL A 403 -8.27 -1.11 10.75
N CYS A 404 -7.78 0.05 11.16
CA CYS A 404 -7.50 0.35 12.55
C CYS A 404 -8.23 1.60 13.00
N VAL A 405 -8.85 1.53 14.18
CA VAL A 405 -9.43 2.67 14.89
C VAL A 405 -8.58 2.93 16.13
N TYR A 406 -8.09 4.15 16.25
CA TYR A 406 -7.38 4.63 17.42
C TYR A 406 -8.18 5.74 18.10
N VAL A 407 -7.89 5.97 19.37
CA VAL A 407 -8.57 6.97 20.20
C VAL A 407 -7.57 7.91 20.88
N SER A 408 -7.97 9.15 21.11
CA SER A 408 -7.13 10.17 21.78
C SER A 408 -6.78 9.79 23.23
N ASN A 409 -7.60 8.99 23.91
CA ASN A 409 -7.48 8.68 25.33
C ASN A 409 -7.61 7.17 25.61
N ASN A 410 -6.78 6.64 26.52
CA ASN A 410 -6.87 5.26 27.00
C ASN A 410 -8.26 4.92 27.57
N GLY A 411 -8.95 5.88 28.20
CA GLY A 411 -10.30 5.68 28.75
C GLY A 411 -11.36 5.33 27.71
N TYR A 412 -11.13 5.68 26.44
CA TYR A 412 -12.09 5.47 25.36
C TYR A 412 -11.95 4.10 24.68
N VAL A 413 -10.80 3.43 24.87
CA VAL A 413 -10.42 2.23 24.13
C VAL A 413 -11.49 1.14 24.18
N LYS A 414 -12.03 0.83 25.36
CA LYS A 414 -13.04 -0.22 25.52
C LYS A 414 -14.35 0.17 24.86
N THR A 415 -14.88 1.36 25.18
CA THR A 415 -16.17 1.80 24.64
C THR A 415 -16.14 1.94 23.12
N VAL A 416 -15.04 2.45 22.56
CA VAL A 416 -14.89 2.54 21.10
C VAL A 416 -14.73 1.17 20.45
N ASN A 417 -14.05 0.22 21.10
CA ASN A 417 -14.04 -1.17 20.61
C ASN A 417 -15.47 -1.73 20.54
N ASP A 418 -16.25 -1.59 21.63
CA ASP A 418 -17.63 -2.06 21.69
C ASP A 418 -18.52 -1.36 20.63
N ALA A 419 -18.32 -0.06 20.42
CA ALA A 419 -18.98 0.73 19.37
C ALA A 419 -18.68 0.19 17.97
N CYS A 420 -17.41 -0.04 17.64
CA CYS A 420 -17.01 -0.63 16.36
C CYS A 420 -17.59 -2.04 16.19
N VAL A 421 -17.61 -2.87 17.24
CA VAL A 421 -18.22 -4.21 17.18
C VAL A 421 -19.72 -4.13 16.90
N ARG A 422 -20.44 -3.18 17.52
CA ARG A 422 -21.87 -2.97 17.29
C ARG A 422 -22.17 -2.41 15.90
N LEU A 423 -21.39 -1.42 15.44
CA LEU A 423 -21.55 -0.80 14.11
C LEU A 423 -21.19 -1.74 12.97
N PHE A 424 -20.09 -2.49 13.11
CA PHE A 424 -19.54 -3.30 12.02
C PHE A 424 -19.99 -4.76 12.08
N GLY A 425 -20.51 -5.22 13.23
CA GLY A 425 -20.91 -6.62 13.43
C GLY A 425 -19.74 -7.61 13.44
N VAL A 426 -18.51 -7.13 13.55
CA VAL A 426 -17.27 -7.91 13.47
C VAL A 426 -16.51 -7.73 14.78
N LYS A 427 -16.03 -8.83 15.36
CA LYS A 427 -15.21 -8.78 16.57
C LYS A 427 -13.79 -8.38 16.21
N SER A 428 -13.23 -7.44 16.95
CA SER A 428 -11.85 -7.01 16.73
C SER A 428 -10.82 -8.13 16.83
N ASP A 429 -9.77 -8.03 16.02
CA ASP A 429 -8.50 -8.80 16.11
C ASP A 429 -7.54 -8.22 17.16
N TYR A 430 -7.98 -7.21 17.91
CA TYR A 430 -7.30 -6.66 19.07
C TYR A 430 -8.23 -6.72 20.28
N ASP A 431 -7.75 -7.25 21.39
CA ASP A 431 -8.48 -7.21 22.67
C ASP A 431 -7.92 -6.09 23.57
N PRO A 432 -8.73 -5.05 23.87
CA PRO A 432 -8.37 -3.98 24.80
C PRO A 432 -7.93 -4.44 26.19
N ASN A 433 -8.46 -5.56 26.68
CA ASN A 433 -8.24 -6.03 28.05
C ASN A 433 -6.89 -6.76 28.18
N THR A 434 -6.56 -7.61 27.21
CA THR A 434 -5.31 -8.39 27.23
C THR A 434 -4.17 -7.70 26.49
N ARG A 435 -4.47 -6.65 25.70
CA ARG A 435 -3.56 -5.96 24.77
C ARG A 435 -2.86 -6.87 23.77
N ARG A 436 -3.32 -8.13 23.65
CA ARG A 436 -2.81 -9.13 22.72
C ARG A 436 -3.87 -9.37 21.63
N PRO A 437 -3.45 -9.67 20.40
CA PRO A 437 -4.38 -10.23 19.43
C PRO A 437 -4.89 -11.57 19.98
N PRO A 438 -6.20 -11.82 20.07
CA PRO A 438 -6.68 -13.17 20.32
C PRO A 438 -6.17 -14.06 19.18
N LEU A 439 -5.41 -15.11 19.51
CA LEU A 439 -5.05 -16.16 18.55
C LEU A 439 -6.33 -16.92 18.19
N ARG A 440 -7.08 -16.41 17.21
CA ARG A 440 -8.19 -17.13 16.62
C ARG A 440 -7.60 -18.17 15.68
N LYS A 441 -7.74 -19.45 16.01
CA LYS A 441 -7.63 -20.48 14.97
C LYS A 441 -8.66 -20.11 13.90
N LYS A 442 -8.21 -19.85 12.67
CA LYS A 442 -9.14 -19.91 11.53
C LYS A 442 -9.76 -21.30 11.59
N GLY A 443 -11.09 -21.37 11.63
CA GLY A 443 -11.77 -22.65 11.66
C GLY A 443 -11.33 -23.48 10.46
N SER A 444 -11.29 -24.80 10.59
CA SER A 444 -11.03 -25.63 9.41
C SER A 444 -12.05 -25.31 8.31
N VAL A 445 -11.71 -25.59 7.06
CA VAL A 445 -12.67 -25.48 5.94
C VAL A 445 -13.98 -26.21 6.29
N ASP A 446 -13.89 -27.33 6.99
CA ASP A 446 -15.05 -28.08 7.47
C ASP A 446 -15.88 -27.30 8.53
N GLU A 447 -15.27 -26.57 9.47
CA GLU A 447 -15.98 -25.72 10.44
C GLU A 447 -16.68 -24.53 9.77
N GLU A 448 -16.09 -23.97 8.73
CA GLU A 448 -16.69 -22.88 7.94
C GLU A 448 -17.86 -23.38 7.09
N ILE A 449 -17.70 -24.56 6.48
CA ILE A 449 -18.78 -25.27 5.77
C ILE A 449 -19.93 -25.59 6.73
N LEU A 450 -19.65 -26.12 7.93
CA LEU A 450 -20.69 -26.42 8.92
C LEU A 450 -21.42 -25.16 9.39
N ARG A 451 -20.70 -24.05 9.64
CA ARG A 451 -21.33 -22.75 9.94
C ARG A 451 -22.22 -22.26 8.81
N PHE A 452 -21.78 -22.41 7.56
CA PHE A 452 -22.55 -22.06 6.38
C PHE A 452 -23.84 -22.89 6.29
N LEU A 453 -23.72 -24.21 6.37
CA LEU A 453 -24.87 -25.13 6.28
C LEU A 453 -25.87 -24.92 7.42
N LYS A 454 -25.39 -24.65 8.64
CA LYS A 454 -26.25 -24.32 9.78
C LYS A 454 -27.06 -23.05 9.53
N LYS A 455 -26.46 -21.98 8.99
CA LYS A 455 -27.20 -20.76 8.61
C LYS A 455 -28.19 -20.99 7.48
N VAL A 456 -27.84 -21.81 6.48
CA VAL A 456 -28.78 -22.19 5.41
C VAL A 456 -29.97 -22.94 6.00
N ARG A 457 -29.74 -23.90 6.90
CA ARG A 457 -30.81 -24.63 7.59
C ARG A 457 -31.70 -23.71 8.41
N ASP A 458 -31.11 -22.90 9.29
CA ASP A 458 -31.83 -22.10 10.28
C ASP A 458 -32.60 -20.92 9.65
N GLY A 459 -32.15 -20.39 8.51
CA GLY A 459 -32.79 -19.25 7.82
C GLY A 459 -33.53 -19.58 6.53
N ALA A 460 -33.30 -20.76 5.94
CA ALA A 460 -33.79 -21.12 4.61
C ALA A 460 -33.81 -22.64 4.40
N ASN A 461 -34.54 -23.39 5.24
CA ASN A 461 -34.53 -24.86 5.24
C ASN A 461 -34.77 -25.49 3.84
N TYR A 462 -35.61 -24.88 3.01
CA TYR A 462 -35.86 -25.34 1.64
C TYR A 462 -34.72 -25.06 0.65
N ALA A 463 -33.85 -24.08 0.93
CA ALA A 463 -32.64 -23.82 0.14
C ALA A 463 -31.56 -24.89 0.37
N LEU A 464 -31.58 -25.59 1.51
CA LEU A 464 -30.72 -26.75 1.75
C LEU A 464 -30.97 -27.86 0.72
N LYS A 465 -32.23 -28.02 0.28
CA LYS A 465 -32.61 -29.00 -0.77
C LYS A 465 -31.97 -28.64 -2.12
N ALA A 466 -31.98 -27.36 -2.51
CA ALA A 466 -31.33 -26.91 -3.74
C ALA A 466 -29.81 -27.11 -3.70
N LEU A 467 -29.19 -26.78 -2.57
CA LEU A 467 -27.75 -26.98 -2.37
C LEU A 467 -27.39 -28.47 -2.43
N ARG A 468 -28.19 -29.34 -1.80
CA ARG A 468 -28.00 -30.81 -1.85
C ARG A 468 -28.06 -31.33 -3.28
N THR A 469 -29.07 -30.95 -4.05
CA THR A 469 -29.19 -31.35 -5.46
C THR A 469 -27.95 -30.91 -6.24
N LEU A 470 -27.48 -29.68 -6.03
CA LEU A 470 -26.29 -29.14 -6.70
C LEU A 470 -24.97 -29.83 -6.28
N VAL A 471 -24.84 -30.26 -5.02
CA VAL A 471 -23.65 -31.01 -4.55
C VAL A 471 -23.55 -32.37 -5.23
N GLU A 472 -24.69 -33.03 -5.48
CA GLU A 472 -24.73 -34.35 -6.12
C GLU A 472 -24.61 -34.33 -7.64
N VAL A 473 -24.93 -33.22 -8.30
CA VAL A 473 -24.75 -33.11 -9.75
C VAL A 473 -23.32 -32.71 -10.08
N ALA A 474 -22.63 -33.53 -10.88
CA ALA A 474 -21.24 -33.27 -11.31
C ALA A 474 -21.11 -31.95 -12.09
N GLU A 475 -22.09 -31.64 -12.92
CA GLU A 475 -22.06 -30.54 -13.90
C GLU A 475 -22.83 -29.30 -13.44
N ALA A 476 -22.57 -28.17 -14.11
CA ALA A 476 -23.33 -26.94 -13.89
C ALA A 476 -24.77 -27.08 -14.37
N CYS A 477 -25.73 -26.61 -13.57
CA CYS A 477 -27.16 -26.74 -13.85
C CYS A 477 -27.83 -25.39 -14.09
N SER A 478 -28.74 -25.35 -15.06
CA SER A 478 -29.67 -24.23 -15.19
C SER A 478 -30.74 -24.30 -14.10
N ARG A 479 -31.37 -23.14 -13.81
CA ARG A 479 -32.52 -23.06 -12.92
C ARG A 479 -33.65 -24.01 -13.33
N ASP A 480 -33.92 -24.12 -14.63
CA ASP A 480 -35.02 -24.94 -15.14
C ASP A 480 -34.70 -26.45 -15.00
N LYS A 481 -33.44 -26.85 -15.18
CA LYS A 481 -32.99 -28.23 -14.90
C LYS A 481 -33.09 -28.56 -13.40
N LEU A 482 -32.72 -27.63 -12.53
CA LEU A 482 -32.89 -27.79 -11.08
C LEU A 482 -34.37 -27.86 -10.67
N SER A 483 -35.24 -27.11 -11.34
CA SER A 483 -36.70 -27.13 -11.13
C SER A 483 -37.28 -28.51 -11.42
N GLU A 484 -36.90 -29.12 -12.53
CA GLU A 484 -37.26 -30.50 -12.89
C GLU A 484 -36.75 -31.51 -11.86
N MET A 485 -35.45 -31.46 -11.52
CA MET A 485 -34.83 -32.39 -10.55
C MET A 485 -35.43 -32.29 -9.14
N MET A 486 -35.86 -31.09 -8.74
CA MET A 486 -36.39 -30.84 -7.40
C MET A 486 -37.91 -31.02 -7.29
N GLY A 487 -38.62 -31.09 -8.43
CA GLY A 487 -40.08 -31.13 -8.51
C GLY A 487 -40.75 -29.85 -7.99
N VAL A 488 -40.14 -28.69 -8.22
CA VAL A 488 -40.67 -27.38 -7.77
C VAL A 488 -40.57 -26.34 -8.87
N GLU A 489 -41.42 -25.31 -8.83
CA GLU A 489 -41.42 -24.21 -9.79
C GLU A 489 -40.04 -23.53 -9.94
N ALA A 490 -39.71 -23.11 -11.17
CA ALA A 490 -38.43 -22.48 -11.46
C ALA A 490 -38.24 -21.15 -10.70
N THR A 491 -39.32 -20.41 -10.44
CA THR A 491 -39.31 -19.20 -9.59
C THR A 491 -38.90 -19.51 -8.16
N THR A 492 -39.32 -20.66 -7.63
CA THR A 492 -38.94 -21.15 -6.29
C THR A 492 -37.46 -21.50 -6.23
N VAL A 493 -36.93 -22.19 -7.26
CA VAL A 493 -35.48 -22.48 -7.38
C VAL A 493 -34.67 -21.18 -7.42
N SER A 494 -35.11 -20.17 -8.18
CA SER A 494 -34.48 -18.85 -8.20
C SER A 494 -34.34 -18.26 -6.80
N THR A 495 -35.39 -18.33 -5.98
CA THR A 495 -35.39 -17.82 -4.60
C THR A 495 -34.35 -18.56 -3.75
N TYR A 496 -34.28 -19.89 -3.84
CA TYR A 496 -33.29 -20.69 -3.10
C TYR A 496 -31.86 -20.35 -3.50
N LEU A 497 -31.57 -20.31 -4.80
CA LEU A 497 -30.23 -19.96 -5.30
C LEU A 497 -29.82 -18.55 -4.87
N GLN A 498 -30.75 -17.58 -4.89
CA GLN A 498 -30.47 -16.25 -4.38
C GLN A 498 -30.21 -16.22 -2.87
N GLN A 499 -30.95 -17.00 -2.07
CA GLN A 499 -30.71 -17.09 -0.63
C GLN A 499 -29.34 -17.70 -0.31
N ILE A 500 -28.99 -18.82 -0.96
CA ILE A 500 -27.67 -19.44 -0.83
C ILE A 500 -26.60 -18.43 -1.24
N TYR A 501 -26.77 -17.78 -2.39
CA TYR A 501 -25.83 -16.79 -2.90
C TYR A 501 -25.67 -15.56 -1.99
N ARG A 502 -26.75 -15.12 -1.32
CA ARG A 502 -26.67 -14.06 -0.29
C ARG A 502 -25.90 -14.54 0.94
N LEU A 503 -26.21 -15.73 1.45
CA LEU A 503 -25.53 -16.31 2.61
C LEU A 503 -24.05 -16.57 2.34
N GLN A 504 -23.70 -17.04 1.14
CA GLN A 504 -22.33 -17.29 0.73
C GLN A 504 -21.54 -15.97 0.64
N LYS A 505 -22.18 -14.89 0.17
CA LYS A 505 -21.58 -13.55 0.17
C LYS A 505 -21.38 -13.04 1.59
N MET A 506 -22.38 -13.20 2.45
CA MET A 506 -22.32 -12.77 3.86
C MET A 506 -21.25 -13.54 4.65
N LEU A 507 -21.09 -14.84 4.40
CA LEU A 507 -20.13 -15.71 5.08
C LEU A 507 -18.78 -15.84 4.35
N ARG A 508 -18.65 -15.23 3.17
CA ARG A 508 -17.47 -15.27 2.30
C ARG A 508 -16.99 -16.69 1.98
N GLN A 509 -17.95 -17.62 1.88
CA GLN A 509 -17.71 -18.99 1.43
C GLN A 509 -18.16 -19.09 -0.02
N PRO A 510 -17.26 -19.33 -0.99
CA PRO A 510 -17.62 -19.41 -2.40
C PRO A 510 -18.27 -20.77 -2.70
N VAL A 511 -19.45 -21.02 -2.14
CA VAL A 511 -20.14 -22.32 -2.21
C VAL A 511 -20.72 -22.56 -3.60
N LEU A 512 -21.38 -21.56 -4.20
CA LEU A 512 -21.92 -21.61 -5.55
C LEU A 512 -21.17 -20.69 -6.49
N LEU A 513 -20.77 -21.26 -7.63
CA LEU A 513 -20.28 -20.56 -8.81
C LEU A 513 -21.46 -20.26 -9.73
N ARG A 514 -21.50 -19.04 -10.28
CA ARG A 514 -22.53 -18.59 -11.22
C ARG A 514 -21.87 -18.27 -12.54
N MET A 515 -22.28 -18.97 -13.59
CA MET A 515 -21.73 -18.84 -14.94
C MET A 515 -22.81 -18.40 -15.92
N ARG A 516 -22.41 -17.74 -17.01
CA ARG A 516 -23.31 -17.32 -18.08
C ARG A 516 -22.92 -17.99 -19.37
N GLU A 517 -23.87 -18.73 -19.96
CA GLU A 517 -23.71 -19.39 -21.25
C GLU A 517 -24.81 -18.87 -22.19
N GLY A 518 -24.43 -17.91 -23.05
CA GLY A 518 -25.37 -17.15 -23.87
C GLY A 518 -26.41 -16.39 -23.03
N ARG A 519 -27.69 -16.75 -23.18
CA ARG A 519 -28.82 -16.18 -22.41
C ARG A 519 -29.14 -16.96 -21.13
N LYS A 520 -28.49 -18.11 -20.89
CA LYS A 520 -28.74 -18.97 -19.72
C LYS A 520 -27.75 -18.66 -18.60
N ILE A 521 -28.22 -18.79 -17.36
CA ILE A 521 -27.38 -18.74 -16.15
C ILE A 521 -27.28 -20.17 -15.62
N LEU A 522 -26.04 -20.62 -15.43
CA LEU A 522 -25.72 -21.92 -14.84
C LEU A 522 -25.16 -21.74 -13.44
N TRP A 523 -25.44 -22.71 -12.59
CA TRP A 523 -25.01 -22.77 -11.19
C TRP A 523 -24.27 -24.07 -10.95
N GLU A 524 -23.13 -23.98 -10.26
CA GLU A 524 -22.32 -25.14 -9.88
C GLU A 524 -21.85 -24.98 -8.43
N VAL A 525 -21.69 -26.08 -7.71
CA VAL A 525 -20.96 -26.06 -6.43
C VAL A 525 -19.48 -25.93 -6.72
N ASN A 526 -18.79 -25.06 -5.97
CA ASN A 526 -17.34 -24.94 -6.05
C ASN A 526 -16.67 -26.31 -5.82
N PRO A 527 -15.91 -26.82 -6.81
CA PRO A 527 -15.31 -28.15 -6.74
C PRO A 527 -14.45 -28.37 -5.48
N ASN A 528 -13.73 -27.34 -5.02
CA ASN A 528 -12.84 -27.41 -3.85
C ASN A 528 -13.60 -27.60 -2.53
N LEU A 529 -14.89 -27.24 -2.49
CA LEU A 529 -15.72 -27.33 -1.29
C LEU A 529 -16.71 -28.51 -1.34
N ARG A 530 -16.82 -29.18 -2.50
CA ARG A 530 -17.89 -30.15 -2.77
C ARG A 530 -17.89 -31.32 -1.80
N GLU A 531 -16.73 -31.93 -1.53
CA GLU A 531 -16.65 -33.07 -0.60
C GLU A 531 -16.89 -32.65 0.85
N GLY A 532 -16.38 -31.46 1.25
CA GLY A 532 -16.68 -30.89 2.57
C GLY A 532 -18.17 -30.58 2.75
N LEU A 533 -18.82 -30.01 1.74
CA LEU A 533 -20.27 -29.74 1.72
C LEU A 533 -21.09 -31.03 1.78
N ARG A 534 -20.67 -32.08 1.06
CA ARG A 534 -21.32 -33.41 1.12
C ARG A 534 -21.21 -34.02 2.50
N ARG A 535 -20.04 -33.95 3.15
CA ARG A 535 -19.87 -34.39 4.55
C ARG A 535 -20.73 -33.56 5.50
N GLY A 536 -20.67 -32.24 5.40
CA GLY A 536 -21.42 -31.34 6.28
C GLY A 536 -22.94 -31.49 6.15
N LEU A 537 -23.47 -31.67 4.93
CA LEU A 537 -24.90 -31.89 4.70
C LEU A 537 -25.39 -33.15 5.41
N ARG A 538 -24.60 -34.24 5.37
CA ARG A 538 -24.92 -35.49 6.10
C ARG A 538 -24.95 -35.29 7.62
N MET A 539 -24.06 -34.47 8.17
CA MET A 539 -24.03 -34.15 9.60
C MET A 539 -25.27 -33.33 10.01
N VAL A 540 -25.60 -32.31 9.21
CA VAL A 540 -26.77 -31.46 9.45
C VAL A 540 -28.08 -32.25 9.41
N GLU A 541 -28.18 -33.26 8.54
CA GLU A 541 -29.34 -34.19 8.47
C GLU A 541 -29.44 -35.13 9.68
N ARG A 542 -28.31 -35.46 10.32
CA ARG A 542 -28.26 -36.26 11.55
C ARG A 542 -28.50 -35.44 12.82
N GLY A 543 -28.63 -34.11 12.69
CA GLY A 543 -28.79 -33.20 13.82
C GLY A 543 -27.52 -32.99 14.64
N GLU A 544 -26.36 -33.34 14.08
CA GLU A 544 -25.03 -33.21 14.69
C GLU A 544 -24.50 -31.77 14.70
#